data_AF-A0A920G0L9-F1
#
_entry.id   AF-A0A920G0L9-F1
#
_cell.length_a   1.000
_cell.length_b   1.000
_cell.length_c   1.000
_cell.angle_alpha   90.00
_cell.angle_beta   90.00
_cell.angle_gamma   90.00
#
_symmetry.space_group_name_H-M   'P 1'
#
loop_
_entity.id
_entity.type
_entity.pdbx_description
1 polymer ?
#
loop_
_entity_poly.entity_id
_entity_poly.type
_entity_poly.pdbx_seq_one_letter_code
_entity_poly.pdbx_strand_id
1 'polypeptide(L)'
;MSEKIAVIGGGISGLSAAWHLSKYKKVTLYEKNSYFGGHAHTVTLKDPNKLNVSLDVGFMVFNEANYPNLIKFFDLLGVNKHHSNMSFSMSDEILNYEYSGSGLSGYFGQRSNLISKQHWQQLFAIIKFYSNAKKSIKRYAKSTSLKDFLMYENYPTFFIHNHIIPMCSAIWSCDPENMLEYPAHDFVNFFINHGLFKLSNRPVWSSVDGGSKKYVEAIIKSSVFQKKN
;
A
#
# COMPACT_ATOMS: atom_id res chain seq x y z
N MET A 1 -25.87 35.48 9.73
CA MET A 1 -25.33 35.05 8.41
C MET A 1 -24.92 33.59 8.53
N SER A 2 -25.23 32.72 7.56
CA SER A 2 -24.69 31.35 7.60
C SER A 2 -23.19 31.38 7.32
N GLU A 3 -22.41 30.74 8.19
CA GLU A 3 -20.96 30.63 8.04
C GLU A 3 -20.59 30.00 6.70
N LYS A 4 -19.59 30.59 6.04
CA LYS A 4 -19.00 30.08 4.80
C LYS A 4 -17.69 29.38 5.14
N ILE A 5 -17.49 28.18 4.64
CA ILE A 5 -16.30 27.36 4.90
C ILE A 5 -15.48 27.23 3.61
N ALA A 6 -14.18 27.48 3.70
CA ALA A 6 -13.23 27.15 2.65
C ALA A 6 -12.48 25.86 3.00
N VAL A 7 -12.38 24.94 2.05
CA VAL A 7 -11.54 23.73 2.15
C VAL A 7 -10.43 23.87 1.12
N ILE A 8 -9.17 23.75 1.56
CA ILE A 8 -7.99 23.89 0.69
C ILE A 8 -7.36 22.52 0.47
N GLY A 9 -7.31 22.09 -0.80
CA GLY A 9 -6.84 20.78 -1.23
C GLY A 9 -7.99 19.84 -1.56
N GLY A 10 -8.03 19.36 -2.79
CA GLY A 10 -9.03 18.48 -3.39
C GLY A 10 -8.63 17.00 -3.40
N GLY A 11 -7.76 16.56 -2.49
CA GLY A 11 -7.51 15.14 -2.23
C GLY A 11 -8.67 14.46 -1.48
N ILE A 12 -8.58 13.16 -1.21
CA ILE A 12 -9.65 12.40 -0.53
C ILE A 12 -10.09 13.02 0.80
N SER A 13 -9.16 13.55 1.61
CA SER A 13 -9.47 14.23 2.88
C SER A 13 -10.28 15.50 2.68
N GLY A 14 -9.85 16.39 1.78
CA GLY A 14 -10.58 17.61 1.47
C GLY A 14 -11.90 17.37 0.76
N LEU A 15 -11.97 16.41 -0.16
CA LEU A 15 -13.20 16.01 -0.85
C LEU A 15 -14.24 15.46 0.11
N SER A 16 -13.86 14.54 1.00
CA SER A 16 -14.77 13.97 2.01
C SER A 16 -15.22 15.01 3.04
N ALA A 17 -14.32 15.89 3.49
CA ALA A 17 -14.67 16.99 4.38
C ALA A 17 -15.65 17.97 3.71
N ALA A 18 -15.34 18.42 2.48
CA ALA A 18 -16.20 19.34 1.74
C ALA A 18 -17.56 18.72 1.44
N TRP A 19 -17.59 17.46 1.02
CA TRP A 19 -18.83 16.71 0.78
C TRP A 19 -19.71 16.66 2.03
N HIS A 20 -19.15 16.29 3.19
CA HIS A 20 -19.90 16.19 4.43
C HIS A 20 -20.39 17.55 4.94
N LEU A 21 -19.50 18.56 5.01
CA LEU A 21 -19.84 19.90 5.50
C LEU A 21 -20.86 20.62 4.61
N SER A 22 -20.84 20.36 3.30
CA SER A 22 -21.74 21.00 2.34
C SER A 22 -23.22 20.67 2.56
N LYS A 23 -23.52 19.61 3.34
CA LYS A 23 -24.90 19.27 3.75
C LYS A 23 -25.49 20.27 4.74
N TYR A 24 -24.66 21.02 5.45
CA TYR A 24 -25.08 21.89 6.56
C TYR A 24 -24.65 23.35 6.38
N LYS A 25 -23.58 23.60 5.62
CA LYS A 25 -22.95 24.92 5.48
C LYS A 25 -22.63 25.22 4.02
N LYS A 26 -22.42 26.51 3.71
CA LYS A 26 -21.93 26.93 2.38
C LYS A 26 -20.43 26.66 2.29
N VAL A 27 -20.04 25.68 1.47
CA VAL A 27 -18.65 25.24 1.33
C VAL A 27 -18.10 25.61 -0.04
N THR A 28 -16.85 26.09 -0.08
CA THR A 28 -16.05 26.24 -1.30
C THR A 28 -14.77 25.40 -1.18
N LEU A 29 -14.57 24.47 -2.12
CA LEU A 29 -13.36 23.67 -2.24
C LEU A 29 -12.40 24.32 -3.24
N TYR A 30 -11.15 24.50 -2.83
CA TYR A 30 -10.05 25.02 -3.65
C TYR A 30 -9.05 23.90 -3.94
N GLU A 31 -8.71 23.66 -5.19
CA GLU A 31 -7.68 22.72 -5.62
C GLU A 31 -6.72 23.41 -6.58
N LYS A 32 -5.41 23.19 -6.43
CA LYS A 32 -4.40 23.84 -7.27
C LYS A 32 -4.25 23.19 -8.65
N ASN A 33 -4.58 21.91 -8.73
CA ASN A 33 -4.46 21.12 -9.95
C ASN A 33 -5.67 21.32 -10.86
N SER A 34 -5.53 20.94 -12.13
CA SER A 34 -6.65 20.89 -13.08
C SER A 34 -7.65 19.75 -12.81
N TYR A 35 -7.41 18.94 -11.79
CA TYR A 35 -8.22 17.78 -11.41
C TYR A 35 -8.33 17.62 -9.89
N PHE A 36 -9.43 17.01 -9.44
CA PHE A 36 -9.62 16.60 -8.05
C PHE A 36 -9.11 15.17 -7.84
N GLY A 37 -8.74 14.82 -6.61
CA GLY A 37 -8.31 13.49 -6.20
C GLY A 37 -6.91 13.46 -5.59
N GLY A 38 -6.02 14.38 -6.00
CA GLY A 38 -4.64 14.42 -5.52
C GLY A 38 -3.92 13.11 -5.83
N HIS A 39 -3.56 12.35 -4.79
CA HIS A 39 -2.95 11.02 -4.92
C HIS A 39 -3.90 9.94 -5.46
N ALA A 40 -5.21 10.19 -5.43
CA ALA A 40 -6.20 9.41 -6.16
C ALA A 40 -6.18 9.83 -7.63
N HIS A 41 -5.29 9.20 -8.39
CA HIS A 41 -5.00 9.60 -9.75
C HIS A 41 -5.03 8.40 -10.68
N THR A 42 -5.95 8.45 -11.64
CA THR A 42 -6.10 7.45 -12.69
C THR A 42 -5.73 8.06 -14.03
N VAL A 43 -4.74 7.49 -14.70
CA VAL A 43 -4.37 7.83 -16.08
C VAL A 43 -5.10 6.89 -17.03
N THR A 44 -5.62 7.41 -18.14
CA THR A 44 -6.23 6.56 -19.17
C THR A 44 -5.25 6.37 -20.33
N LEU A 45 -4.77 5.14 -20.48
CA LEU A 45 -3.94 4.73 -21.60
C LEU A 45 -4.85 4.36 -22.77
N LYS A 46 -4.54 4.89 -23.95
CA LYS A 46 -5.22 4.56 -25.20
C LYS A 46 -4.46 3.41 -25.85
N ASP A 47 -4.98 2.19 -25.73
CA ASP A 47 -4.46 1.05 -26.48
C ASP A 47 -4.84 1.21 -27.97
N PRO A 48 -3.89 1.05 -28.92
CA PRO A 48 -4.18 0.98 -30.35
C PRO A 48 -5.28 -0.03 -30.72
N ASN A 49 -5.47 -1.09 -29.92
CA ASN A 49 -6.48 -2.14 -30.09
C ASN A 49 -7.84 -1.81 -29.44
N LYS A 50 -8.13 -0.54 -29.16
CA LYS A 50 -9.43 0.02 -28.71
C LYS A 50 -9.86 -0.29 -27.26
N LEU A 51 -8.95 -0.70 -26.39
CA LEU A 51 -9.23 -0.76 -24.96
C LEU A 51 -8.64 0.49 -24.27
N ASN A 52 -9.51 1.38 -23.80
CA ASN A 52 -9.08 2.44 -22.88
C ASN A 52 -8.80 1.79 -21.52
N VAL A 53 -7.53 1.67 -21.16
CA VAL A 53 -7.11 1.10 -19.87
C VAL A 53 -7.00 2.23 -18.85
N SER A 54 -7.75 2.12 -17.76
CA SER A 54 -7.65 3.07 -16.63
C SER A 54 -6.64 2.52 -15.61
N LEU A 55 -5.52 3.21 -15.46
CA LEU A 55 -4.41 2.84 -14.59
C LEU A 55 -4.31 3.80 -13.41
N ASP A 56 -4.46 3.29 -12.19
CA ASP A 56 -4.15 4.06 -10.99
C ASP A 56 -2.63 4.14 -10.80
N VAL A 57 -2.12 5.35 -10.56
CA VAL A 57 -0.68 5.61 -10.39
C VAL A 57 -0.33 6.16 -8.99
N GLY A 58 -1.34 6.25 -8.12
CA GLY A 58 -1.15 6.61 -6.71
C GLY A 58 -1.95 5.65 -5.83
N PHE A 59 -3.15 6.05 -5.41
CA PHE A 59 -4.04 5.15 -4.69
C PHE A 59 -4.57 4.03 -5.60
N MET A 60 -4.13 2.79 -5.36
CA MET A 60 -4.46 1.63 -6.19
C MET A 60 -5.34 0.59 -5.47
N VAL A 61 -5.08 0.34 -4.19
CA VAL A 61 -5.67 -0.77 -3.43
C VAL A 61 -6.06 -0.37 -2.01
N PHE A 62 -7.07 -1.05 -1.47
CA PHE A 62 -7.53 -0.94 -0.08
C PHE A 62 -8.02 -2.29 0.43
N ASN A 63 -8.27 -2.40 1.75
CA ASN A 63 -8.83 -3.61 2.35
C ASN A 63 -9.79 -3.27 3.51
N GLU A 64 -10.66 -4.20 3.88
CA GLU A 64 -11.71 -3.99 4.88
C GLU A 64 -11.19 -3.64 6.28
N ALA A 65 -10.10 -4.29 6.70
CA ALA A 65 -9.54 -4.09 8.04
C ALA A 65 -8.97 -2.68 8.21
N ASN A 66 -8.32 -2.15 7.17
CA ASN A 66 -7.58 -0.88 7.25
C ASN A 66 -8.39 0.31 6.75
N TYR A 67 -9.44 0.10 5.96
CA TYR A 67 -10.21 1.16 5.30
C TYR A 67 -11.73 1.10 5.54
N PRO A 68 -12.22 0.83 6.76
CA PRO A 68 -13.66 0.63 7.00
C PRO A 68 -14.51 1.86 6.66
N ASN A 69 -14.00 3.07 6.93
CA ASN A 69 -14.72 4.32 6.64
C ASN A 69 -14.75 4.62 5.14
N LEU A 70 -13.64 4.36 4.43
CA LEU A 70 -13.57 4.59 2.99
C LEU A 70 -14.51 3.65 2.24
N ILE A 71 -14.58 2.38 2.66
CA ILE A 71 -15.47 1.39 2.05
C ILE A 71 -16.93 1.77 2.25
N LYS A 72 -17.33 2.12 3.49
CA LYS A 72 -18.68 2.64 3.74
C LYS A 72 -18.99 3.88 2.91
N PHE A 73 -18.00 4.74 2.69
CA PHE A 73 -18.18 5.92 1.86
C PHE A 73 -18.36 5.57 0.38
N PHE A 74 -17.63 4.59 -0.14
CA PHE A 74 -17.86 4.03 -1.48
C PHE A 74 -19.26 3.44 -1.61
N ASP A 75 -19.72 2.68 -0.61
CA ASP A 75 -21.06 2.09 -0.62
C ASP A 75 -22.16 3.17 -0.64
N LEU A 76 -22.00 4.24 0.16
CA LEU A 76 -22.92 5.40 0.15
C LEU A 76 -22.96 6.13 -1.20
N LEU A 77 -21.86 6.11 -1.95
CA LEU A 77 -21.73 6.78 -3.24
C LEU A 77 -22.04 5.87 -4.43
N GLY A 78 -22.34 4.58 -4.20
CA GLY A 78 -22.54 3.60 -5.27
C GLY A 78 -21.29 3.33 -6.10
N VAL A 79 -20.11 3.39 -5.48
CA VAL A 79 -18.83 3.12 -6.15
C VAL A 79 -18.55 1.62 -6.12
N ASN A 80 -18.46 1.02 -7.30
CA ASN A 80 -18.14 -0.40 -7.44
C ASN A 80 -16.65 -0.69 -7.22
N LYS A 81 -16.38 -1.89 -6.72
CA LYS A 81 -15.05 -2.37 -6.35
C LYS A 81 -14.93 -3.85 -6.70
N HIS A 82 -13.72 -4.27 -7.05
CA HIS A 82 -13.38 -5.67 -7.32
C HIS A 82 -12.23 -6.11 -6.42
N HIS A 83 -12.10 -7.43 -6.25
CA HIS A 83 -10.95 -8.01 -5.56
C HIS A 83 -9.68 -7.85 -6.40
N SER A 84 -8.61 -7.44 -5.73
CA SER A 84 -7.29 -7.28 -6.30
C SER A 84 -6.30 -8.20 -5.59
N ASN A 85 -5.34 -8.71 -6.36
CA ASN A 85 -4.27 -9.53 -5.81
C ASN A 85 -3.07 -8.65 -5.49
N MET A 86 -2.73 -8.52 -4.20
CA MET A 86 -1.51 -7.87 -3.75
C MET A 86 -0.42 -8.93 -3.54
N SER A 87 0.14 -9.44 -4.63
CA SER A 87 1.22 -10.43 -4.62
C SER A 87 2.59 -9.75 -4.58
N PHE A 88 3.61 -10.53 -4.18
CA PHE A 88 5.00 -10.10 -4.18
C PHE A 88 5.85 -11.20 -4.81
N SER A 89 6.75 -10.81 -5.70
CA SER A 89 7.78 -11.69 -6.27
C SER A 89 9.08 -10.92 -6.36
N MET A 90 10.19 -11.64 -6.20
CA MET A 90 11.53 -11.10 -6.29
C MET A 90 12.30 -11.90 -7.33
N SER A 91 12.97 -11.20 -8.23
CA SER A 91 13.86 -11.76 -9.23
C SER A 91 15.14 -10.92 -9.22
N ASP A 92 16.28 -11.60 -9.11
CA ASP A 92 17.62 -11.04 -9.14
C ASP A 92 18.37 -11.68 -10.31
N GLU A 93 18.58 -10.88 -11.36
CA GLU A 93 19.26 -11.32 -12.57
C GLU A 93 20.75 -11.59 -12.34
N ILE A 94 21.38 -10.85 -11.41
CA ILE A 94 22.82 -10.97 -11.12
C ILE A 94 23.08 -12.29 -10.37
N LEU A 95 22.25 -12.61 -9.39
CA LEU A 95 22.33 -13.86 -8.63
C LEU A 95 21.68 -15.05 -9.34
N ASN A 96 20.95 -14.80 -10.43
CA ASN A 96 20.07 -15.77 -11.08
C ASN A 96 19.15 -16.47 -10.05
N TYR A 97 18.48 -15.65 -9.24
CA TYR A 97 17.66 -16.09 -8.11
C TYR A 97 16.27 -15.48 -8.19
N GLU A 98 15.23 -16.30 -8.05
CA GLU A 98 13.85 -15.83 -8.00
C GLU A 98 12.98 -16.65 -7.05
N TYR A 99 11.98 -15.98 -6.47
CA TYR A 99 10.89 -16.61 -5.74
C TYR A 99 9.66 -15.71 -5.71
N SER A 100 8.50 -16.28 -5.39
CA SER A 100 7.28 -15.50 -5.14
C SER A 100 6.64 -15.87 -3.81
N GLY A 101 5.84 -14.94 -3.28
CA GLY A 101 5.01 -15.14 -2.10
C GLY A 101 3.71 -15.91 -2.36
N SER A 102 3.53 -16.46 -3.56
CA SER A 102 2.30 -17.14 -4.02
C SER A 102 2.23 -18.60 -3.57
N GLY A 103 2.38 -18.83 -2.27
CA GLY A 103 2.41 -20.17 -1.67
C GLY A 103 3.72 -20.93 -1.92
N LEU A 104 3.75 -22.22 -1.53
CA LEU A 104 4.98 -23.03 -1.61
C LEU A 104 5.45 -23.27 -3.05
N SER A 105 4.52 -23.47 -3.99
CA SER A 105 4.85 -23.61 -5.42
C SER A 105 5.47 -22.33 -5.98
N GLY A 106 5.00 -21.17 -5.51
CA GLY A 106 5.58 -19.88 -5.86
C GLY A 106 6.94 -19.62 -5.22
N TYR A 107 7.10 -20.03 -3.96
CA TYR A 107 8.36 -19.85 -3.23
C TYR A 107 9.48 -20.74 -3.81
N PHE A 108 9.16 -21.97 -4.19
CA PHE A 108 10.04 -22.89 -4.93
C PHE A 108 9.77 -22.87 -6.45
N GLY A 109 9.35 -21.73 -6.99
CA GLY A 109 9.08 -21.56 -8.43
C GLY A 109 10.31 -21.91 -9.27
N GLN A 110 11.49 -21.48 -8.80
CA GLN A 110 12.77 -21.89 -9.33
C GLN A 110 13.22 -23.20 -8.66
N ARG A 111 13.23 -24.32 -9.41
CA ARG A 111 13.43 -25.66 -8.84
C ARG A 111 14.81 -25.90 -8.21
N SER A 112 15.84 -25.22 -8.69
CA SER A 112 17.19 -25.26 -8.09
C SER A 112 17.19 -24.82 -6.62
N ASN A 113 16.21 -24.01 -6.20
CA ASN A 113 16.11 -23.54 -4.82
C ASN A 113 15.71 -24.63 -3.82
N LEU A 114 15.20 -25.79 -4.27
CA LEU A 114 14.90 -26.94 -3.41
C LEU A 114 16.15 -27.50 -2.70
N ILE A 115 17.32 -27.40 -3.35
CA ILE A 115 18.60 -27.84 -2.79
C ILE A 115 19.47 -26.68 -2.26
N SER A 116 18.98 -25.44 -2.37
CA SER A 116 19.72 -24.25 -1.94
C SER A 116 19.63 -24.05 -0.44
N LYS A 117 20.76 -24.24 0.26
CA LYS A 117 20.88 -23.98 1.69
C LYS A 117 20.46 -22.54 2.05
N GLN A 118 20.87 -21.56 1.24
CA GLN A 118 20.58 -20.15 1.49
C GLN A 118 19.09 -19.84 1.36
N HIS A 119 18.40 -20.47 0.41
CA HIS A 119 16.96 -20.30 0.21
C HIS A 119 16.14 -20.90 1.38
N TRP A 120 16.54 -22.06 1.89
CA TRP A 120 15.96 -22.63 3.11
C TRP A 120 16.24 -21.77 4.35
N GLN A 121 17.46 -21.26 4.50
CA GLN A 121 17.79 -20.30 5.57
C GLN A 121 16.93 -19.04 5.49
N GLN A 122 16.67 -18.53 4.29
CA GLN A 122 15.74 -17.41 4.09
C GLN A 122 14.32 -17.78 4.52
N LEU A 123 13.82 -18.96 4.15
CA LEU A 123 12.48 -19.39 4.52
C LEU A 123 12.31 -19.45 6.04
N PHE A 124 13.26 -20.06 6.74
CA PHE A 124 13.24 -20.10 8.20
C PHE A 124 13.39 -18.71 8.82
N ALA A 125 14.18 -17.82 8.21
CA ALA A 125 14.27 -16.44 8.64
C ALA A 125 12.95 -15.67 8.48
N ILE A 126 12.23 -15.84 7.36
CA ILE A 126 10.89 -15.28 7.13
C ILE A 126 9.94 -15.74 8.24
N ILE A 127 9.88 -17.05 8.48
CA ILE A 127 9.00 -17.64 9.51
C ILE A 127 9.35 -17.08 10.89
N LYS A 128 10.64 -17.10 11.27
CA LYS A 128 11.14 -16.53 12.53
C LYS A 128 10.76 -15.06 12.65
N PHE A 129 10.96 -14.27 11.60
CA PHE A 129 10.66 -12.85 11.57
C PHE A 129 9.17 -12.60 11.82
N TYR A 130 8.32 -13.29 11.08
CA TYR A 130 6.87 -13.10 11.13
C TYR A 130 6.29 -13.49 12.50
N SER A 131 6.84 -14.54 13.13
CA SER A 131 6.41 -14.96 14.47
C SER A 131 6.93 -14.07 15.60
N ASN A 132 8.17 -13.56 15.48
CA ASN A 132 8.88 -12.99 16.62
C ASN A 132 9.09 -11.47 16.57
N ALA A 133 9.00 -10.83 15.40
CA ALA A 133 9.32 -9.41 15.23
C ALA A 133 8.54 -8.51 16.20
N LYS A 134 7.23 -8.74 16.34
CA LYS A 134 6.34 -7.98 17.26
C LYS A 134 6.77 -8.05 18.73
N LYS A 135 7.34 -9.19 19.16
CA LYS A 135 7.78 -9.39 20.55
C LYS A 135 9.20 -8.89 20.74
N SER A 136 10.10 -9.23 19.81
CA SER A 136 11.52 -8.87 19.87
C SER A 136 11.74 -7.36 19.81
N ILE A 137 11.01 -6.65 18.95
CA ILE A 137 11.18 -5.19 18.76
C ILE A 137 11.02 -4.40 20.07
N LYS A 138 10.23 -4.90 21.01
CA LYS A 138 10.00 -4.28 22.33
C LYS A 138 11.24 -4.23 23.22
N ARG A 139 12.28 -5.02 22.92
CA ARG A 139 13.57 -5.01 23.64
C ARG A 139 14.50 -3.88 23.19
N TYR A 140 14.19 -3.23 22.07
CA TYR A 140 15.06 -2.23 21.44
C TYR A 140 14.49 -0.83 21.61
N ALA A 141 15.37 0.17 21.63
CA ALA A 141 14.98 1.57 21.68
C ALA A 141 14.18 1.96 20.43
N LYS A 142 13.31 2.96 20.55
CA LYS A 142 12.52 3.46 19.39
C LYS A 142 13.40 4.01 18.27
N SER A 143 14.60 4.49 18.60
CA SER A 143 15.60 5.00 17.66
C SER A 143 16.46 3.90 17.01
N THR A 144 16.29 2.63 17.37
CA THR A 144 17.06 1.54 16.76
C THR A 144 16.72 1.43 15.28
N SER A 145 17.75 1.44 14.44
CA SER A 145 17.60 1.28 12.99
C SER A 145 17.14 -0.13 12.63
N LEU A 146 16.51 -0.28 11.46
CA LEU A 146 16.12 -1.59 10.93
C LEU A 146 17.34 -2.50 10.76
N LYS A 147 18.45 -1.95 10.30
CA LYS A 147 19.74 -2.64 10.17
C LYS A 147 20.18 -3.26 11.49
N ASP A 148 20.29 -2.43 12.52
CA ASP A 148 20.78 -2.86 13.83
C ASP A 148 19.86 -3.91 14.43
N PHE A 149 18.54 -3.72 14.33
CA PHE A 149 17.57 -4.69 14.79
C PHE A 149 17.75 -6.06 14.09
N LEU A 150 17.89 -6.06 12.76
CA LEU A 150 18.05 -7.30 11.99
C LEU A 150 19.37 -8.00 12.32
N MET A 151 20.45 -7.23 12.52
CA MET A 151 21.76 -7.75 12.92
C MET A 151 21.74 -8.32 14.35
N TYR A 152 21.19 -7.59 15.32
CA TYR A 152 21.12 -8.03 16.72
C TYR A 152 20.25 -9.28 16.92
N GLU A 153 19.20 -9.44 16.12
CA GLU A 153 18.37 -10.65 16.11
C GLU A 153 18.99 -11.83 15.31
N ASN A 154 20.18 -11.63 14.75
CA ASN A 154 20.92 -12.60 13.93
C ASN A 154 20.12 -13.11 12.73
N TYR A 155 19.52 -12.19 11.94
CA TYR A 155 18.92 -12.56 10.67
C TYR A 155 19.98 -12.73 9.58
N PRO A 156 19.86 -13.75 8.70
CA PRO A 156 20.83 -13.97 7.63
C PRO A 156 20.89 -12.80 6.64
N THR A 157 22.09 -12.41 6.21
CA THR A 157 22.31 -11.39 5.19
C THR A 157 21.51 -11.67 3.92
N PHE A 158 21.46 -12.94 3.48
CA PHE A 158 20.69 -13.34 2.31
C PHE A 158 19.19 -13.05 2.46
N PHE A 159 18.61 -13.17 3.66
CA PHE A 159 17.23 -12.79 3.93
C PHE A 159 17.04 -11.26 3.92
N ILE A 160 17.98 -10.51 4.49
CA ILE A 160 17.90 -9.04 4.51
C ILE A 160 17.90 -8.50 3.06
N HIS A 161 18.85 -8.93 2.24
CA HIS A 161 19.03 -8.42 0.88
C HIS A 161 18.02 -8.93 -0.14
N ASN A 162 17.51 -10.16 0.01
CA ASN A 162 16.65 -10.76 -1.01
C ASN A 162 15.17 -10.82 -0.60
N HIS A 163 14.83 -10.47 0.65
CA HIS A 163 13.44 -10.45 1.12
C HIS A 163 13.05 -9.10 1.72
N ILE A 164 13.76 -8.64 2.77
CA ILE A 164 13.40 -7.41 3.48
C ILE A 164 13.57 -6.20 2.56
N ILE A 165 14.78 -5.95 2.07
CA ILE A 165 15.07 -4.76 1.26
C ILE A 165 14.16 -4.67 0.02
N PRO A 166 14.02 -5.72 -0.83
CA PRO A 166 13.17 -5.65 -2.01
C PRO A 166 11.69 -5.41 -1.68
N MET A 167 11.17 -6.06 -0.62
CA MET A 167 9.80 -5.85 -0.17
C MET A 167 9.58 -4.41 0.31
N CYS A 168 10.54 -3.85 1.04
CA CYS A 168 10.46 -2.47 1.51
C CYS A 168 10.52 -1.46 0.37
N SER A 169 11.48 -1.60 -0.53
CA SER A 169 11.64 -0.71 -1.68
C SER A 169 10.41 -0.73 -2.57
N ALA A 170 9.75 -1.88 -2.73
CA ALA A 170 8.48 -1.98 -3.46
C ALA A 170 7.32 -1.24 -2.76
N ILE A 171 7.27 -1.23 -1.42
CA ILE A 171 6.18 -0.62 -0.65
C ILE A 171 6.36 0.90 -0.50
N TRP A 172 7.58 1.35 -0.20
CA TRP A 172 7.85 2.75 0.14
C TRP A 172 8.53 3.55 -0.96
N SER A 173 8.82 2.92 -2.10
CA SER A 173 9.50 3.58 -3.24
C SER A 173 10.75 4.36 -2.80
N CYS A 174 11.48 3.81 -1.82
CA CYS A 174 12.68 4.39 -1.26
C CYS A 174 13.93 3.63 -1.71
N ASP A 175 15.06 4.34 -1.66
CA ASP A 175 16.37 3.73 -1.90
C ASP A 175 16.61 2.55 -0.92
N PRO A 176 17.02 1.38 -1.43
CA PRO A 176 17.39 0.21 -0.63
C PRO A 176 18.28 0.49 0.59
N GLU A 177 19.29 1.35 0.43
CA GLU A 177 20.26 1.64 1.48
C GLU A 177 19.65 2.51 2.58
N ASN A 178 18.83 3.50 2.18
CA ASN A 178 18.14 4.38 3.11
C ASN A 178 17.10 3.65 3.95
N MET A 179 16.52 2.55 3.43
CA MET A 179 15.54 1.75 4.15
C MET A 179 16.12 1.11 5.43
N LEU A 180 17.38 0.69 5.38
CA LEU A 180 18.04 0.04 6.51
C LEU A 180 18.23 0.98 7.71
N GLU A 181 18.30 2.28 7.47
CA GLU A 181 18.42 3.31 8.51
C GLU A 181 17.05 3.70 9.11
N TYR A 182 15.93 3.21 8.55
CA TYR A 182 14.59 3.53 9.03
C TYR A 182 14.34 2.94 10.43
N PRO A 183 13.55 3.60 11.30
CA PRO A 183 13.24 3.08 12.63
C PRO A 183 12.58 1.70 12.59
N ALA A 184 13.20 0.72 13.26
CA ALA A 184 12.74 -0.66 13.26
C ALA A 184 11.33 -0.82 13.88
N HIS A 185 10.97 0.02 14.85
CA HIS A 185 9.63 0.02 15.46
C HIS A 185 8.55 0.36 14.44
N ASP A 186 8.77 1.40 13.65
CA ASP A 186 7.80 1.84 12.64
C ASP A 186 7.67 0.82 11.51
N PHE A 187 8.80 0.23 11.11
CA PHE A 187 8.83 -0.88 10.16
C PHE A 187 7.97 -2.07 10.64
N VAL A 188 8.22 -2.57 11.86
CA VAL A 188 7.50 -3.72 12.42
C VAL A 188 6.02 -3.39 12.60
N ASN A 189 5.68 -2.19 13.08
CA ASN A 189 4.29 -1.76 13.23
C ASN A 189 3.57 -1.68 11.89
N PHE A 190 4.23 -1.20 10.84
CA PHE A 190 3.67 -1.20 9.49
C PHE A 190 3.32 -2.61 9.03
N PHE A 191 4.25 -3.57 9.17
CA PHE A 191 4.00 -4.96 8.77
C PHE A 191 2.85 -5.61 9.55
N ILE A 192 2.70 -5.28 10.84
CA ILE A 192 1.57 -5.75 11.65
C ILE A 192 0.26 -5.16 11.14
N ASN A 193 0.20 -3.84 10.97
CA ASN A 193 -1.02 -3.12 10.58
C ASN A 193 -1.50 -3.52 9.17
N HIS A 194 -0.58 -3.90 8.29
CA HIS A 194 -0.90 -4.32 6.91
C HIS A 194 -1.03 -5.84 6.77
N GLY A 195 -0.91 -6.60 7.86
CA GLY A 195 -1.03 -8.05 7.85
C GLY A 195 0.08 -8.75 7.04
N LEU A 196 1.23 -8.11 6.84
CA LEU A 196 2.34 -8.64 6.04
C LEU A 196 3.08 -9.79 6.72
N PHE A 197 2.97 -9.92 8.04
CA PHE A 197 3.47 -11.09 8.79
C PHE A 197 2.59 -12.35 8.66
N LYS A 198 1.47 -12.28 7.94
CA LYS A 198 0.59 -13.44 7.78
C LYS A 198 1.08 -14.34 6.64
N LEU A 199 1.34 -15.61 6.95
CA LEU A 199 1.62 -16.66 5.95
C LEU A 199 0.35 -17.23 5.33
N SER A 200 -0.78 -17.14 6.03
CA SER A 200 -2.11 -17.56 5.58
C SER A 200 -3.17 -16.54 6.02
N ASN A 201 -4.36 -16.57 5.42
CA ASN A 201 -5.46 -15.65 5.74
C ASN A 201 -5.04 -14.17 5.68
N ARG A 202 -4.29 -13.81 4.62
CA ARG A 202 -3.95 -12.42 4.33
C ARG A 202 -5.22 -11.63 4.03
N PRO A 203 -5.24 -10.31 4.34
CA PRO A 203 -6.36 -9.46 3.96
C PRO A 203 -6.62 -9.56 2.45
N VAL A 204 -7.89 -9.66 2.09
CA VAL A 204 -8.29 -9.53 0.69
C VAL A 204 -8.19 -8.06 0.34
N TRP A 205 -7.40 -7.75 -0.68
CA TRP A 205 -7.28 -6.41 -1.22
C TRP A 205 -8.34 -6.21 -2.29
N SER A 206 -8.73 -4.95 -2.46
CA SER A 206 -9.71 -4.52 -3.45
C SER A 206 -9.25 -3.24 -4.12
N SER A 207 -9.75 -3.02 -5.33
CA SER A 207 -9.52 -1.82 -6.13
C SER A 207 -10.86 -1.28 -6.63
N VAL A 208 -10.88 0.00 -7.03
CA VAL A 208 -12.08 0.65 -7.56
C VAL A 208 -12.23 0.33 -9.04
N ASP A 209 -13.43 -0.06 -9.47
CA ASP A 209 -13.70 -0.36 -10.87
C ASP A 209 -13.50 0.89 -11.72
N GLY A 210 -12.68 0.79 -12.77
CA GLY A 210 -12.35 1.93 -13.64
C GLY A 210 -11.39 2.97 -13.01
N GLY A 211 -10.78 2.62 -11.87
CA GLY A 211 -9.76 3.39 -11.18
C GLY A 211 -10.28 4.38 -10.13
N SER A 212 -9.39 4.83 -9.26
CA SER A 212 -9.65 5.76 -8.15
C SER A 212 -10.36 7.05 -8.56
N LYS A 213 -10.21 7.53 -9.80
CA LYS A 213 -10.97 8.66 -10.34
C LYS A 213 -12.49 8.47 -10.23
N LYS A 214 -12.99 7.23 -10.24
CA LYS A 214 -14.43 6.95 -10.20
C LYS A 214 -15.09 7.35 -8.89
N TYR A 215 -14.43 7.14 -7.75
CA TYR A 215 -14.99 7.65 -6.51
C TYR A 215 -14.89 9.17 -6.43
N VAL A 216 -13.84 9.78 -7.00
CA VAL A 216 -13.72 11.24 -7.05
C VAL A 216 -14.87 11.83 -7.87
N GLU A 217 -15.14 11.28 -9.06
CA GLU A 217 -16.29 11.61 -9.90
C GLU A 217 -17.61 11.49 -9.12
N ALA A 218 -17.80 10.39 -8.36
CA ALA A 218 -18.99 10.16 -7.55
C ALA A 218 -19.16 11.19 -6.41
N ILE A 219 -18.07 11.56 -5.72
CA ILE A 219 -18.09 12.61 -4.69
C ILE A 219 -18.50 13.95 -5.32
N ILE A 220 -17.84 14.35 -6.41
CA ILE A 220 -18.12 15.62 -7.07
C ILE A 220 -19.57 15.66 -7.58
N LYS A 221 -20.06 14.57 -8.19
CA LYS A 221 -21.43 14.48 -8.72
C LYS A 221 -22.51 14.56 -7.63
N SER A 222 -22.25 13.99 -6.46
CA SER A 222 -23.19 13.99 -5.33
C SER A 222 -23.08 15.21 -4.42
N SER A 223 -22.16 16.14 -4.72
CA SER A 223 -21.87 17.29 -3.87
C SER A 223 -22.63 18.56 -4.25
N VAL A 224 -22.86 19.42 -3.26
CA VAL A 224 -23.47 20.76 -3.43
C VAL A 224 -22.50 21.90 -3.11
N PHE A 225 -21.22 21.59 -2.86
CA PHE A 225 -20.19 22.62 -2.64
C PHE A 225 -19.75 23.31 -3.94
N GLN A 226 -19.32 24.55 -3.80
CA GLN A 226 -18.70 25.29 -4.90
C GLN A 226 -17.26 24.83 -5.11
N LYS A 227 -16.81 24.79 -6.37
CA LYS A 227 -15.48 24.34 -6.78
C LYS A 227 -14.71 25.49 -7.37
N LYS A 228 -13.45 25.63 -7.00
CA LYS A 228 -12.51 26.58 -7.59
C LYS A 228 -11.18 25.89 -7.85
N ASN A 229 -10.72 26.02 -9.09
CA ASN A 229 -9.39 25.63 -9.55
C ASN A 229 -8.58 26.90 -9.83
#